data_AF-A0A534EWZ7-F1
#
_entry.id   AF-A0A534EWZ7-F1
#
_cell.length_a   1.000
_cell.length_b   1.000
_cell.length_c   1.000
_cell.angle_alpha   90.00
_cell.angle_beta   90.00
_cell.angle_gamma   90.00
#
_symmetry.space_group_name_H-M   'P 1'
#
loop_
_entity.id
_entity.type
_entity.pdbx_description
1 polymer ?
#
loop_
_entity_poly.entity_id
_entity_poly.type
_entity_poly.pdbx_seq_one_letter_code
_entity_poly.pdbx_strand_id
1 'polypeptide(L)' 'GLFGGEPGERGEAFIRRADGTVERLGPTARFEVGPGDELTILTPGGGGFGSPDRAPPP' A
#
# COMPACT_ATOMS: atom_id res chain seq x y z
N GLY A 1 5.59 4.06 -14.38
CA GLY A 1 4.40 4.54 -15.09
C GLY A 1 4.58 4.41 -16.59
N LEU A 2 3.76 5.09 -17.37
CA LEU A 2 3.86 5.14 -18.83
C LEU A 2 4.38 6.51 -19.28
N PHE A 3 5.08 6.56 -20.42
CA PHE A 3 5.56 7.81 -21.05
C PHE A 3 6.31 8.77 -20.10
N GLY A 4 7.18 8.23 -19.25
CA GLY A 4 7.97 9.02 -18.29
C GLY A 4 7.31 9.23 -16.92
N GLY A 5 6.13 8.65 -16.67
CA GLY A 5 5.51 8.67 -15.35
C GLY A 5 6.14 7.66 -14.39
N GLU A 6 6.14 7.99 -13.10
CA GLU A 6 6.69 7.18 -12.00
C GLU A 6 5.87 5.89 -11.74
N PRO A 7 6.47 4.84 -11.12
CA PRO A 7 5.74 3.66 -10.70
C PRO A 7 4.72 4.00 -9.59
N GLY A 8 3.66 3.18 -9.48
CA GLY A 8 2.74 3.27 -8.36
C GLY A 8 3.36 2.68 -7.09
N GLU A 9 2.89 3.13 -5.93
CA GLU A 9 3.31 2.57 -4.65
C GLU A 9 2.86 1.11 -4.51
N ARG A 10 3.67 0.31 -3.81
CA ARG A 10 3.33 -1.09 -3.51
C ARG A 10 2.22 -1.15 -2.47
N GLY A 11 1.38 -2.16 -2.58
CA GLY A 11 0.47 -2.49 -1.50
C GLY A 11 1.20 -3.16 -0.34
N GLU A 12 0.66 -3.01 0.85
CA GLU A 12 1.17 -3.59 2.08
C GLU A 12 0.00 -4.01 2.96
N ALA A 13 0.19 -5.05 3.77
CA ALA A 13 -0.78 -5.46 4.77
C ALA A 13 -0.08 -5.78 6.08
N PHE A 14 -0.70 -5.41 7.20
CA PHE A 14 -0.20 -5.72 8.53
C PHE A 14 -1.35 -5.75 9.54
N ILE A 15 -1.14 -6.49 10.62
CA ILE A 15 -1.99 -6.41 11.81
C ILE A 15 -1.24 -5.64 12.90
N ARG A 16 -1.93 -4.67 13.50
CA ARG A 16 -1.56 -4.16 14.82
C ARG A 16 -2.32 -4.98 15.86
N ARG A 17 -1.59 -5.73 16.67
CA ARG A 17 -2.14 -6.53 17.76
C ARG A 17 -2.64 -5.64 18.89
N ALA A 18 -3.56 -6.15 19.71
CA ALA A 18 -4.10 -5.42 20.85
C ALA A 18 -3.03 -4.96 21.87
N ASP A 19 -1.88 -5.65 21.93
CA ASP A 19 -0.73 -5.28 22.76
C ASP A 19 0.17 -4.19 22.14
N GLY A 20 -0.17 -3.72 20.93
CA GLY A 20 0.57 -2.71 20.18
C GLY A 20 1.65 -3.24 19.25
N THR A 21 1.94 -4.55 19.25
CA THR A 21 2.88 -5.16 18.31
C THR A 21 2.34 -5.12 16.88
N VAL A 22 3.24 -5.07 15.89
CA VAL A 22 2.86 -5.04 14.47
C VAL A 22 3.43 -6.24 13.75
N GLU A 23 2.55 -7.02 13.11
CA GLU A 23 2.89 -8.15 12.27
C GLU A 23 2.66 -7.80 10.80
N ARG A 24 3.75 -7.76 10.02
CA ARG A 24 3.69 -7.57 8.56
C ARG A 24 3.25 -8.87 7.89
N LEU A 25 2.27 -8.76 6.99
CA LEU A 25 1.71 -9.89 6.27
C LEU A 25 2.35 -10.02 4.89
N GLY A 26 2.53 -11.26 4.44
CA GLY A 26 2.95 -11.56 3.07
C GLY A 26 1.84 -11.28 2.03
N PRO A 27 2.15 -11.41 0.73
CA PRO A 27 1.17 -11.20 -0.35
C PRO A 27 -0.01 -12.17 -0.31
N THR A 28 0.15 -13.31 0.37
CA THR A 28 -0.92 -14.22 0.74
C THR A 28 -0.61 -14.69 2.16
N ALA A 29 -1.57 -14.55 3.07
CA ALA A 29 -1.36 -14.85 4.48
C ALA A 29 -2.62 -15.43 5.12
N ARG A 30 -2.42 -16.20 6.19
CA ARG A 30 -3.45 -16.65 7.10
C ARG A 30 -2.98 -16.37 8.52
N PHE A 31 -3.87 -15.81 9.33
CA PHE A 31 -3.62 -15.43 10.71
C PHE A 31 -4.93 -15.49 11.49
N GLU A 32 -4.84 -15.57 12.81
CA GLU A 32 -5.98 -15.43 13.72
C GLU A 32 -6.12 -13.97 14.15
N VAL A 33 -7.35 -13.55 14.43
CA VAL A 33 -7.69 -12.21 14.91
C VAL A 33 -8.37 -12.30 16.27
N GLY A 34 -7.91 -11.47 17.20
CA GLY A 34 -8.53 -11.31 18.51
C GLY A 34 -9.26 -9.97 18.65
N PRO A 35 -10.08 -9.79 19.72
CA PRO A 35 -10.63 -8.49 20.05
C PRO A 35 -9.55 -7.43 20.25
N GLY A 36 -9.71 -6.28 19.60
CA GLY A 36 -8.74 -5.17 19.67
C GLY A 36 -7.59 -5.25 18.65
N ASP A 37 -7.49 -6.33 17.87
CA ASP A 37 -6.59 -6.36 16.71
C ASP A 37 -7.13 -5.46 15.59
N GLU A 38 -6.23 -4.81 14.87
CA GLU A 38 -6.54 -3.97 13.71
C GLU A 38 -5.81 -4.47 12.46
N LEU A 39 -6.58 -4.90 11.46
CA LEU A 39 -6.07 -5.22 10.13
C LEU A 39 -6.02 -3.97 9.26
N THR A 40 -4.82 -3.61 8.78
CA THR A 40 -4.64 -2.55 7.78
C THR A 40 -4.23 -3.16 6.45
N ILE A 41 -4.94 -2.80 5.38
CA ILE A 41 -4.60 -3.15 3.99
C ILE A 41 -4.43 -1.86 3.20
N LEU A 42 -3.20 -1.59 2.80
CA LEU A 42 -2.85 -0.51 1.88
C LEU A 42 -2.89 -1.09 0.47
N THR A 43 -3.93 -0.72 -0.29
CA THR A 43 -4.07 -1.19 -1.67
C THR A 43 -3.00 -0.54 -2.56
N PRO A 44 -2.36 -1.28 -3.47
CA PRO A 44 -1.35 -0.71 -4.37
C PRO A 44 -1.91 0.47 -5.18
N GLY A 45 -1.04 1.44 -5.48
CA GLY A 45 -1.36 2.58 -6.33
C GLY A 45 -1.19 2.28 -7.82
N GLY A 46 -1.86 3.08 -8.67
CA GLY A 46 -1.60 3.09 -10.11
C GLY A 46 -0.32 3.86 -10.45
N GLY A 47 0.39 3.45 -11.50
CA GLY A 47 1.53 4.21 -12.01
C GLY A 47 1.10 5.50 -12.72
N GLY A 48 1.95 6.53 -12.67
CA GLY A 48 1.71 7.80 -13.35
C GLY A 48 1.83 7.73 -14.88
N PHE A 49 1.34 8.77 -15.54
CA PHE A 49 1.44 8.96 -16.99
C PHE A 49 2.09 10.32 -17.31
N GLY A 50 3.10 10.33 -18.20
CA GLY A 50 3.82 11.56 -18.55
C GLY A 50 4.90 11.93 -17.53
N SER A 51 5.88 12.73 -17.95
CA SER A 51 6.90 13.26 -17.03
C SER A 51 6.27 14.14 -15.94
N PRO A 52 6.69 14.02 -14.68
CA PRO A 52 6.20 14.87 -13.58
C PRO A 52 6.50 16.36 -13.81
N ASP A 53 7.55 16.67 -14.57
CA ASP A 53 7.92 18.04 -14.95
C ASP A 53 7.07 18.62 -16.10
N ARG A 54 6.19 17.80 -16.70
CA ARG A 54 5.26 18.29 -17.70
C ARG A 54 4.17 19.09 -16.99
N ALA A 55 4.31 20.41 -17.02
CA ALA A 55 3.23 21.31 -16.61
C ALA A 55 1.93 20.93 -17.35
N PRO A 56 0.78 20.89 -16.66
CA PRO A 56 -0.49 20.70 -17.34
C PRO A 56 -0.66 21.77 -18.42
N PRO A 57 -1.31 21.44 -19.56
CA PRO A 57 -1.66 22.46 -20.54
C PRO A 57 -2.52 23.55 -19.88
N PRO A 58 -2.44 24.81 -20.36
CA PRO A 58 -3.22 25.92 -19.80
C PRO A 58 -4.73 25.68 -19.88
#